data_AF-A0A6I1EZ77-F1
#
_entry.id   AF-A0A6I1EZ77-F1
#
_cell.length_a   1.000
_cell.length_b   1.000
_cell.length_c   1.000
_cell.angle_alpha   90.00
_cell.angle_beta   90.00
_cell.angle_gamma   90.00
#
_symmetry.space_group_name_H-M   'P 1'
#
loop_
_entity.id
_entity.type
_entity.pdbx_description
1 polymer ?
#
loop_
_entity_poly.entity_id
_entity_poly.type
_entity_poly.pdbx_seq_one_letter_code
_entity_poly.pdbx_strand_id
1 'polypeptide(L)' 'MKKVSWKVFIKNYIELIMIMLLAYIVLGPSENTSFPFFMIISIPITAFMLFTGLDEKLKKVLP' A
#
# COMPACT_ATOMS: atom_id res chain seq x y z
N MET A 1 11.02 11.96 11.45
CA MET A 1 10.71 10.94 10.43
C MET A 1 11.35 9.63 10.84
N LYS A 2 10.60 8.53 10.82
CA LYS A 2 11.10 7.22 11.21
C LYS A 2 12.15 6.75 10.18
N LYS A 3 13.29 6.21 10.64
CA LYS A 3 14.28 5.62 9.74
C LYS A 3 13.75 4.26 9.28
N VAL A 4 13.05 4.24 8.14
CA VAL A 4 12.53 3.02 7.53
C VAL A 4 13.60 2.46 6.60
N SER A 5 13.94 1.18 6.74
CA SER A 5 14.90 0.54 5.84
C SER A 5 14.25 0.28 4.47
N TRP A 6 15.04 0.37 3.40
CA TRP A 6 14.58 0.05 2.04
C TRP A 6 13.96 -1.34 1.92
N LYS A 7 14.49 -2.32 2.67
CA LYS A 7 13.94 -3.68 2.72
C LYS A 7 12.52 -3.71 3.29
N VAL A 8 12.26 -2.95 4.35
CA VAL A 8 10.92 -2.83 4.95
C VAL A 8 9.97 -2.10 4.01
N PHE A 9 10.44 -1.03 3.35
CA PHE A 9 9.64 -0.30 2.38
C PHE A 9 9.17 -1.19 1.22
N ILE A 10 10.10 -1.91 0.57
CA ILE A 10 9.77 -2.78 -0.57
C ILE A 10 8.83 -3.91 -0.15
N LYS A 11 9.03 -4.50 1.03
CA LYS A 11 8.13 -5.54 1.55
C LYS A 11 6.68 -5.03 1.68
N ASN A 12 6.48 -3.91 2.37
CA ASN A 12 5.14 -3.34 2.58
C ASN A 12 4.52 -2.86 1.26
N TYR A 13 5.33 -2.35 0.33
CA TYR A 13 4.88 -1.94 -0.99
C TYR A 13 4.31 -3.12 -1.79
N ILE A 14 5.01 -4.25 -1.79
CA ILE A 14 4.54 -5.49 -2.43
C ILE A 14 3.26 -5.99 -1.76
N GLU A 15 3.21 -6.00 -0.43
CA GLU A 15 2.00 -6.39 0.33
C GLU A 15 0.79 -5.51 -0.05
N LEU A 16 0.98 -4.20 -0.14
CA LEU A 16 -0.07 -3.26 -0.56
C LEU A 16 -0.52 -3.53 -2.01
N ILE A 17 0.41 -3.77 -2.92
CA ILE A 17 0.09 -4.13 -4.31
C ILE A 17 -0.73 -5.42 -4.35
N MET A 18 -0.38 -6.45 -3.59
CA MET A 18 -1.14 -7.71 -3.57
C MET A 18 -2.58 -7.50 -3.10
N ILE A 19 -2.79 -6.68 -2.06
CA ILE A 19 -4.12 -6.33 -1.56
C ILE A 19 -4.91 -5.56 -2.63
N MET A 20 -4.28 -4.58 -3.29
CA MET A 20 -4.93 -3.81 -4.35
C MET A 20 -5.23 -4.66 -5.58
N LEU A 21 -4.38 -5.63 -5.92
CA LEU A 21 -4.61 -6.58 -7.00
C LEU A 21 -5.80 -7.49 -6.70
N LEU A 22 -5.88 -8.01 -5.46
CA LEU A 22 -7.04 -8.76 -4.98
C LEU A 22 -8.31 -7.92 -5.06
N ALA A 23 -8.28 -6.68 -4.59
CA ALA A 23 -9.42 -5.78 -4.67
C ALA A 23 -9.84 -5.50 -6.12
N TYR A 24 -8.87 -5.31 -7.02
CA TYR A 24 -9.10 -5.11 -8.44
C TYR A 24 -9.75 -6.33 -9.11
N ILE A 25 -9.31 -7.55 -8.76
CA ILE A 25 -9.90 -8.79 -9.27
C ILE A 25 -11.33 -8.96 -8.75
N VAL A 26 -11.57 -8.71 -7.45
CA VAL A 26 -12.89 -8.89 -6.81
C VAL A 26 -13.91 -7.86 -7.30
N LEU A 27 -13.51 -6.59 -7.43
CA LEU A 27 -14.40 -5.52 -7.89
C LEU A 27 -14.65 -5.55 -9.41
N GLY A 28 -13.91 -6.40 -10.13
CA GLY A 28 -13.94 -6.48 -11.57
C GLY A 28 -13.09 -5.38 -12.22
N PRO A 29 -12.26 -5.72 -13.22
CA PRO A 29 -11.55 -4.72 -13.99
C PRO A 29 -12.55 -3.81 -14.74
N SER A 30 -12.56 -2.51 -14.43
CA SER A 30 -13.34 -1.53 -15.17
C SER A 30 -12.46 -0.83 -16.20
N GLU A 31 -13.06 -0.32 -17.28
CA GLU A 31 -12.32 0.46 -18.30
C GLU A 31 -11.55 1.66 -17.71
N ASN A 32 -11.98 2.15 -16.54
CA ASN A 32 -11.40 3.29 -15.86
C ASN A 32 -10.30 2.93 -14.86
N THR A 33 -10.10 1.64 -14.55
CA THR A 33 -9.09 1.20 -13.57
C THR A 33 -7.93 0.51 -14.26
N SER A 34 -6.81 1.22 -14.34
CA SER A 34 -5.57 0.72 -14.95
C SER A 34 -4.61 0.18 -13.89
N PHE A 35 -4.14 -1.06 -14.06
CA PHE A 35 -3.14 -1.67 -13.17
C PHE A 35 -1.86 -0.82 -12.96
N PRO A 36 -1.28 -0.17 -14.00
CA PRO A 36 -0.14 0.74 -13.83
C PRO A 36 -0.42 1.91 -12.87
N PHE A 37 -1.65 2.42 -12.86
CA PHE A 37 -2.04 3.53 -12.01
C PHE A 37 -2.04 3.14 -10.53
N PHE A 38 -2.51 1.93 -10.21
CA PHE A 38 -2.45 1.38 -8.85
C PHE A 38 -1.01 1.19 -8.36
N MET A 39 -0.08 0.81 -9.23
CA MET A 39 1.34 0.70 -8.87
C MET A 39 1.93 2.07 -8.54
N ILE A 40 1.65 3.10 -9.33
CA ILE A 40 2.19 4.44 -9.09
C ILE A 40 1.64 5.04 -7.80
N ILE A 41 0.34 4.88 -7.54
CA ILE A 41 -0.31 5.41 -6.33
C ILE A 41 0.09 4.67 -5.06
N SER A 42 0.38 3.37 -5.15
CA SER A 42 0.80 2.59 -3.97
C SER A 42 2.17 2.98 -3.44
N ILE A 43 3.05 3.59 -4.25
CA ILE A 43 4.35 4.13 -3.81
C ILE A 43 4.20 5.25 -2.75
N PRO A 44 3.53 6.39 -3.04
CA PRO A 44 3.35 7.47 -2.07
C PRO A 44 2.47 7.03 -0.89
N ILE A 45 1.50 6.13 -1.08
CA ILE A 45 0.71 5.58 0.03
C ILE A 45 1.60 4.80 1.00
N THR A 46 2.44 3.89 0.47
CA THR A 46 3.36 3.10 1.31
C THR A 46 4.37 3.99 2.02
N ALA A 47 4.90 5.00 1.32
CA ALA A 47 5.80 5.99 1.90
C ALA A 47 5.10 6.74 3.04
N PHE A 48 3.90 7.26 2.80
CA PHE A 48 3.15 7.99 3.80
C PHE A 48 2.86 7.13 5.03
N MET A 49 2.33 5.91 4.87
CA MET A 49 2.04 5.01 5.99
C MET A 49 3.29 4.72 6.85
N LEU A 50 4.41 4.36 6.21
CA LEU A 50 5.63 3.99 6.93
C LEU A 50 6.36 5.17 7.57
N PHE A 51 6.42 6.32 6.88
CA PHE A 51 7.13 7.49 7.40
C PHE A 51 6.35 8.24 8.48
N THR A 52 5.01 8.21 8.43
CA THR A 52 4.15 8.78 9.47
C THR A 52 3.88 7.82 10.64
N GLY A 53 4.23 6.55 10.50
CA GLY A 53 3.94 5.50 11.49
C GLY A 53 2.44 5.23 11.61
N LEU A 54 1.68 5.48 10.54
CA LEU A 54 0.23 5.26 10.52
C LEU A 54 -0.09 3.77 10.71
N ASP A 55 0.77 2.90 10.21
CA ASP A 55 0.68 1.44 10.37
C ASP A 55 0.64 1.02 11.85
N GLU A 56 1.50 1.60 12.68
CA GLU A 56 1.52 1.34 14.13
C GLU A 56 0.34 1.94 14.85
N LYS A 57 -0.18 3.07 14.37
CA LYS A 57 -1.38 3.71 14.95
C LYS A 57 -2.64 2.92 14.60
N LEU A 58 -2.77 2.46 13.35
CA LEU A 58 -3.89 1.63 12.91
C LEU A 58 -3.92 0.27 13.63
N LYS A 59 -2.77 -0.38 13.81
CA LYS A 59 -2.67 -1.65 14.57
C LYS A 59 -3.09 -1.54 16.04
N LYS A 60 -3.09 -0.33 16.62
CA LYS A 60 -3.58 -0.11 18.00
C LYS A 60 -5.09 0.07 18.08
N VAL A 61 -5.74 0.36 16.96
CA VAL A 61 -7.17 0.73 16.91
C VAL A 61 -8.00 -0.35 16.20
N LEU A 62 -7.40 -1.08 15.25
CA LEU A 62 -8.03 -2.20 14.57
C LEU A 62 -7.45 -3.51 15.15
N PRO A 63 -8.29 -4.36 15.78
CA PRO A 63 -7.88 -5.67 16.28
C PRO A 63 -7.46 -6.62 15.15
#